data_AF-A0A4S3IZT3-F1
#
_entry.id   AF-A0A4S3IZT3-F1
#
_cell.length_a   1.000
_cell.length_b   1.000
_cell.length_c   1.000
_cell.angle_alpha   90.00
_cell.angle_beta   90.00
_cell.angle_gamma   90.00
#
_symmetry.space_group_name_H-M   'P 1'
#
loop_
_entity.id
_entity.type
_entity.pdbx_description
1 polymer ?
#
loop_
_entity_poly.entity_id
_entity_poly.type
_entity_poly.pdbx_seq_one_letter_code
_entity_poly.pdbx_strand_id
1 'polypeptide(L)'
;MSASLGIMLRAEQDMERKIMALVGPDSSTSIKAVVCVDIDYKQSQRATLSTWRPEYVKDDGKEYFQTTADVDAQAFRTDDGLPVEDTTLRLSLRDFATDTLLEKYADLDQEVVITAQQLCAFLQVAEARQSAQIHHKGSVNTIRPGVLKRRRRATPSDATGSDDEPTSERETKRGRARSDSDYHPSSLSEESTV
;
A
#
# COMPACT_ATOMS: atom_id res chain seq x y z
N MET A 1 -4.41 -10.30 20.77
CA MET A 1 -4.71 -10.11 19.33
C MET A 1 -4.95 -8.62 19.14
N SER A 2 -4.35 -8.00 18.11
CA SER A 2 -4.46 -6.56 17.84
C SER A 2 -5.32 -6.37 16.60
N ALA A 3 -6.34 -5.52 16.68
CA ALA A 3 -7.04 -5.06 15.49
C ALA A 3 -6.17 -4.04 14.75
N SER A 4 -6.24 -4.02 13.43
CA SER A 4 -5.42 -3.15 12.58
C SER A 4 -6.27 -2.55 11.47
N LEU A 5 -6.12 -1.25 11.23
CA LEU A 5 -6.70 -0.60 10.05
C LEU A 5 -5.76 -0.82 8.85
N GLY A 6 -6.26 -1.43 7.79
CA GLY A 6 -5.55 -1.53 6.53
C GLY A 6 -5.79 -0.28 5.69
N ILE A 7 -4.74 0.46 5.34
CA ILE A 7 -4.83 1.56 4.36
C ILE A 7 -4.17 1.08 3.07
N MET A 8 -4.96 0.96 2.00
CA MET A 8 -4.46 0.58 0.69
C MET A 8 -4.34 1.82 -0.19
N LEU A 9 -3.10 2.27 -0.39
CA LEU A 9 -2.77 3.38 -1.30
C LEU A 9 -2.35 2.80 -2.67
N ARG A 10 -3.31 2.41 -3.51
CA ARG A 10 -3.08 2.24 -4.96
C ARG A 10 -4.37 1.97 -5.72
N ALA A 11 -4.58 2.76 -6.77
CA ALA A 11 -5.46 2.44 -7.88
C ALA A 11 -4.93 1.21 -8.61
N GLU A 12 -5.70 0.13 -8.66
CA GLU A 12 -5.45 -0.99 -9.58
C GLU A 12 -6.78 -1.54 -10.08
N GLN A 13 -6.80 -2.14 -11.28
CA GLN A 13 -7.97 -2.75 -11.92
C GLN A 13 -8.50 -4.01 -11.19
N ASP A 14 -8.17 -4.21 -9.92
CA ASP A 14 -8.55 -5.41 -9.15
C ASP A 14 -8.56 -5.15 -7.63
N MET A 15 -9.11 -4.00 -7.21
CA MET A 15 -9.16 -3.63 -5.79
C MET A 15 -9.87 -4.68 -4.94
N GLU A 16 -10.98 -5.25 -5.42
CA GLU A 16 -11.72 -6.28 -4.70
C GLU A 16 -10.85 -7.51 -4.40
N ARG A 17 -10.14 -8.07 -5.39
CA ARG A 17 -9.27 -9.22 -5.14
C ARG A 17 -8.11 -8.88 -4.22
N LYS A 18 -7.55 -7.67 -4.31
CA LYS A 18 -6.51 -7.22 -3.38
C LYS A 18 -7.00 -7.07 -1.96
N ILE A 19 -8.21 -6.53 -1.77
CA ILE A 19 -8.82 -6.41 -0.45
C ILE A 19 -9.14 -7.79 0.10
N MET A 20 -9.69 -8.69 -0.72
CA MET A 20 -9.91 -10.10 -0.34
C MET A 20 -8.60 -10.80 0.03
N ALA A 21 -7.50 -10.53 -0.65
CA ALA A 21 -6.19 -11.08 -0.27
C ALA A 21 -5.65 -10.47 1.04
N LEU A 22 -5.98 -9.21 1.33
CA LEU A 22 -5.54 -8.51 2.54
C LEU A 22 -6.35 -8.94 3.78
N VAL A 23 -7.67 -9.14 3.62
CA VAL A 23 -8.61 -9.31 4.74
C VAL A 23 -9.25 -10.71 4.76
N GLY A 24 -8.94 -11.55 3.78
CA GLY A 24 -9.54 -12.88 3.60
C GLY A 24 -9.37 -13.81 4.81
N PRO A 25 -10.11 -14.93 4.84
CA PRO A 25 -10.15 -15.85 5.97
C PRO A 25 -8.79 -16.49 6.30
N ASP A 26 -7.89 -16.57 5.33
CA ASP A 26 -6.51 -17.06 5.53
C ASP A 26 -5.58 -16.00 6.13
N SER A 27 -6.02 -14.74 6.22
CA SER A 27 -5.28 -13.67 6.87
C SER A 27 -5.46 -13.76 8.39
N SER A 28 -4.36 -13.88 9.13
CA SER A 28 -4.39 -13.84 10.60
C SER A 28 -4.61 -12.43 11.17
N THR A 29 -4.87 -11.46 10.29
CA THR A 29 -5.03 -10.04 10.60
C THR A 29 -6.50 -9.72 10.82
N SER A 30 -6.86 -9.28 12.02
CA SER A 30 -8.19 -8.76 12.33
C SER A 30 -8.34 -7.33 11.77
N ILE A 31 -8.52 -7.23 10.46
CA ILE A 31 -8.83 -5.98 9.77
C ILE A 31 -10.35 -5.87 9.67
N LYS A 32 -10.91 -4.77 10.17
CA LYS A 32 -12.37 -4.52 10.18
C LYS A 32 -12.82 -3.49 9.16
N ALA A 33 -11.90 -2.69 8.63
CA ALA A 33 -12.14 -1.77 7.54
C ALA A 33 -10.86 -1.58 6.71
N VAL A 34 -11.04 -1.32 5.41
CA VAL A 34 -9.99 -0.92 4.49
C VAL A 34 -10.39 0.39 3.83
N VAL A 35 -9.53 1.39 3.94
CA VAL A 35 -9.70 2.66 3.22
C VAL A 35 -8.80 2.65 2.00
N CYS A 36 -9.42 2.82 0.84
CA CYS A 36 -8.76 2.92 -0.44
C CYS A 36 -8.79 4.37 -0.90
N VAL A 37 -7.64 4.87 -1.36
CA VAL A 37 -7.51 6.20 -1.94
C VAL A 37 -7.05 6.05 -3.38
N ASP A 38 -7.90 6.49 -4.31
CA ASP A 38 -7.61 6.54 -5.75
C ASP A 38 -7.31 7.99 -6.14
N ILE A 39 -6.23 8.17 -6.89
CA ILE A 39 -5.69 9.49 -7.23
C ILE A 39 -5.31 9.45 -8.70
N ASP A 40 -5.95 10.32 -9.48
CA ASP A 40 -5.51 10.58 -10.84
C ASP A 40 -4.26 11.45 -10.78
N TYR A 41 -3.16 10.93 -11.31
CA TYR A 41 -1.88 11.64 -11.41
C TYR A 41 -1.55 12.07 -12.85
N LYS A 42 -2.38 11.70 -13.84
CA LYS A 42 -2.04 11.86 -15.25
C LYS A 42 -2.77 13.04 -15.89
N GLN A 43 -4.04 13.24 -15.55
CA GLN A 43 -4.91 14.17 -16.29
C GLN A 43 -5.53 15.24 -15.39
N SER A 44 -5.62 14.98 -14.09
CA SER A 44 -6.21 15.88 -13.10
C SER A 44 -5.48 15.73 -11.77
N GLN A 45 -5.89 16.51 -10.76
CA GLN A 45 -5.54 16.25 -9.36
C GLN A 45 -6.66 15.52 -8.62
N ARG A 46 -7.65 14.96 -9.33
CA ARG A 46 -8.80 14.35 -8.68
C ARG A 46 -8.38 13.21 -7.76
N ALA A 47 -9.00 13.14 -6.60
CA ALA A 47 -8.84 12.02 -5.70
C ALA A 47 -10.19 11.59 -5.11
N THR A 48 -10.40 10.28 -5.10
CA THR A 48 -11.58 9.62 -4.54
C THR A 48 -11.16 8.66 -3.43
N LEU A 49 -12.10 8.37 -2.53
CA LEU A 49 -11.93 7.38 -1.50
C LEU A 49 -13.02 6.32 -1.60
N SER A 50 -12.69 5.11 -1.20
CA SER A 50 -13.69 4.08 -0.89
C SER A 50 -13.36 3.44 0.44
N THR A 51 -14.40 3.02 1.17
CA THR A 51 -14.26 2.31 2.44
C THR A 51 -14.91 0.95 2.32
N TRP A 52 -14.13 -0.08 2.54
CA TRP A 52 -14.51 -1.47 2.35
C TRP A 52 -14.51 -2.20 3.68
N ARG A 53 -15.58 -2.93 3.98
CA ARG A 53 -15.68 -3.74 5.20
C ARG A 53 -15.88 -5.21 4.84
N PRO A 54 -15.12 -6.12 5.49
CA PRO A 54 -15.33 -7.53 5.34
C PRO A 54 -16.63 -7.95 6.03
N GLU A 55 -17.37 -8.85 5.40
CA GLU A 55 -18.62 -9.38 5.91
C GLU A 55 -18.67 -10.90 5.73
N TYR A 56 -19.28 -11.58 6.70
CA TYR A 56 -19.64 -12.99 6.59
C TYR A 56 -21.12 -13.10 6.26
N VAL A 57 -21.43 -13.54 5.04
CA VAL A 57 -22.81 -13.72 4.58
C VAL A 57 -23.18 -15.19 4.60
N LYS A 58 -24.39 -15.49 5.08
CA LYS A 58 -24.95 -16.84 5.03
C LYS A 58 -25.80 -16.99 3.78
N ASP A 59 -25.47 -17.97 2.95
CA ASP A 59 -26.27 -18.39 1.80
C ASP A 59 -26.35 -19.92 1.74
N ASP A 60 -27.57 -20.45 1.58
CA ASP A 60 -27.89 -21.89 1.58
C ASP A 60 -27.21 -22.71 2.70
N GLY A 61 -27.18 -22.15 3.92
CA GLY A 61 -26.57 -22.80 5.09
C GLY A 61 -25.04 -22.82 5.11
N LYS A 62 -24.37 -22.16 4.14
CA LYS A 62 -22.92 -21.96 4.10
C LYS A 62 -22.59 -20.50 4.40
N GLU A 63 -21.48 -20.26 5.09
CA GLU A 63 -20.94 -18.92 5.30
C GLU A 63 -19.91 -18.59 4.23
N TYR A 64 -20.05 -17.42 3.64
CA TYR A 64 -19.16 -16.86 2.63
C TYR A 64 -18.54 -15.58 3.17
N PHE A 65 -17.22 -15.48 3.03
CA PHE A 65 -16.52 -14.24 3.28
C PHE A 65 -16.58 -13.37 2.02
N GLN A 66 -17.02 -12.13 2.18
CA GLN A 66 -17.06 -11.14 1.11
C GLN A 66 -16.58 -9.79 1.62
N THR A 67 -16.34 -8.85 0.72
CA THR A 67 -16.05 -7.47 1.07
C THR A 67 -16.98 -6.55 0.30
N THR A 68 -17.62 -5.61 1.00
CA THR A 68 -18.50 -4.61 0.39
C THR A 68 -17.95 -3.21 0.61
N ALA A 69 -18.10 -2.34 -0.39
CA ALA A 69 -17.81 -0.92 -0.25
C ALA A 69 -19.03 -0.21 0.35
N ASP A 70 -18.89 0.32 1.56
CA ASP A 70 -19.95 1.14 2.19
C ASP A 70 -19.94 2.57 1.64
N VAL A 71 -18.76 3.02 1.22
CA VAL A 71 -18.55 4.26 0.47
C VAL A 71 -17.77 3.90 -0.77
N ASP A 72 -18.33 4.16 -1.95
CA ASP A 72 -17.69 3.84 -3.22
C ASP A 72 -17.32 5.12 -3.97
N ALA A 73 -16.05 5.19 -4.39
CA ALA A 73 -15.44 6.25 -5.20
C ALA A 73 -15.87 7.70 -4.84
N GLN A 74 -16.02 8.03 -3.56
CA GLN A 74 -16.42 9.36 -3.12
C GLN A 74 -15.28 10.37 -3.34
N ALA A 75 -15.51 11.38 -4.17
CA ALA A 75 -14.53 12.43 -4.43
C ALA A 75 -14.31 13.29 -3.20
N PHE A 76 -13.06 13.43 -2.77
CA PHE A 76 -12.66 14.38 -1.71
C PHE A 76 -11.73 15.48 -2.22
N ARG A 77 -11.15 15.33 -3.41
CA ARG A 77 -10.35 16.34 -4.12
C ARG A 77 -10.85 16.49 -5.56
N THR A 78 -11.14 17.71 -5.99
CA THR A 78 -11.58 18.05 -7.36
C THR A 78 -10.45 17.91 -8.36
N ASP A 79 -10.78 18.02 -9.66
CA ASP A 79 -9.79 17.99 -10.74
C ASP A 79 -8.73 19.11 -10.60
N ASP A 80 -9.12 20.25 -10.04
CA ASP A 80 -8.24 21.41 -9.78
C ASP A 80 -7.44 21.30 -8.47
N GLY A 81 -7.59 20.20 -7.73
CA GLY A 81 -6.86 19.97 -6.47
C GLY A 81 -7.53 20.58 -5.23
N LEU A 82 -8.74 21.13 -5.36
CA LEU A 82 -9.47 21.72 -4.23
C LEU A 82 -10.24 20.65 -3.45
N PRO A 83 -10.41 20.80 -2.12
CA PRO A 83 -11.24 19.90 -1.34
C PRO A 83 -12.70 20.01 -1.76
N VAL A 84 -13.40 18.87 -1.80
CA VAL A 84 -14.86 18.84 -2.01
C VAL A 84 -15.56 19.16 -0.70
N GLU A 85 -16.41 20.19 -0.70
CA GLU A 85 -17.17 20.60 0.50
C GLU A 85 -18.04 19.46 1.04
N ASP A 86 -18.26 19.44 2.35
CA ASP A 86 -19.05 18.45 3.09
C ASP A 86 -18.64 16.98 2.95
N THR A 87 -17.56 16.69 2.23
CA THR A 87 -17.02 15.32 2.14
C THR A 87 -16.17 15.00 3.36
N THR A 88 -16.47 13.87 4.00
CA THR A 88 -15.75 13.39 5.18
C THR A 88 -15.55 11.88 5.13
N LEU A 89 -14.36 11.41 5.49
CA LEU A 89 -14.11 10.02 5.85
C LEU A 89 -14.54 9.82 7.32
N ARG A 90 -15.41 8.86 7.56
CA ARG A 90 -15.90 8.49 8.89
C ARG A 90 -15.53 7.04 9.18
N LEU A 91 -14.79 6.82 10.26
CA LEU A 91 -14.40 5.49 10.73
C LEU A 91 -14.89 5.32 12.16
N SER A 92 -15.60 4.23 12.43
CA SER A 92 -16.05 3.94 13.78
C SER A 92 -14.87 3.48 14.63
N LEU A 93 -14.85 3.78 15.93
CA LEU A 93 -13.87 3.16 16.83
C LEU A 93 -13.97 1.63 16.84
N ARG A 94 -15.13 1.08 16.46
CA ARG A 94 -15.30 -0.36 16.25
C ARG A 94 -14.43 -0.92 15.13
N ASP A 95 -14.11 -0.11 14.11
CA ASP A 95 -13.22 -0.51 13.02
C ASP A 95 -11.77 -0.75 13.49
N PHE A 96 -11.43 -0.34 14.72
CA PHE A 96 -10.11 -0.50 15.34
C PHE A 96 -10.10 -1.45 16.54
N ALA A 97 -11.24 -2.06 16.86
CA ALA A 97 -11.40 -2.93 18.03
C ALA A 97 -11.43 -4.41 17.63
N THR A 98 -10.87 -5.27 18.50
CA THR A 98 -11.09 -6.72 18.40
C THR A 98 -12.47 -7.09 18.92
N ASP A 99 -12.99 -8.25 18.55
CA ASP A 99 -14.31 -8.72 19.00
C ASP A 99 -14.39 -8.78 20.54
N THR A 100 -13.32 -9.22 21.20
CA THR A 100 -13.19 -9.21 22.67
C THR A 100 -13.28 -7.82 23.29
N LEU A 101 -12.86 -6.78 22.58
CA LEU A 101 -12.88 -5.40 23.04
C LEU A 101 -14.26 -4.77 22.81
N LEU A 102 -14.92 -5.14 21.71
CA LEU A 102 -16.31 -4.79 21.42
C LEU A 102 -17.29 -5.38 22.45
N GLU A 103 -17.06 -6.62 22.89
CA GLU A 103 -17.87 -7.25 23.94
C GLU A 103 -17.71 -6.56 25.30
N LYS A 104 -16.51 -6.04 25.59
CA LYS A 104 -16.17 -5.44 26.88
C LYS A 104 -16.63 -3.98 27.00
N TYR A 105 -16.60 -3.23 25.89
CA TYR A 105 -16.94 -1.81 25.86
C TYR A 105 -18.09 -1.58 24.89
N ALA A 106 -19.30 -1.45 25.45
CA ALA A 106 -20.52 -1.22 24.66
C ALA A 106 -20.56 0.18 24.03
N ASP A 107 -19.80 1.15 24.56
CA ASP A 107 -19.83 2.57 24.24
C ASP A 107 -18.85 3.01 23.13
N LEU A 108 -18.45 2.09 22.25
CA LEU A 108 -17.57 2.36 21.10
C LEU A 108 -18.31 2.98 19.89
N ASP A 109 -19.42 3.68 20.12
CA ASP A 109 -20.22 4.36 19.08
C ASP A 109 -19.57 5.65 18.54
N GLN A 110 -18.40 6.02 19.07
CA GLN A 110 -17.66 7.19 18.64
C GLN A 110 -17.03 6.97 17.26
N GLU A 111 -16.82 8.08 16.55
CA GLU A 111 -16.24 8.07 15.20
C GLU A 111 -15.03 8.99 15.11
N VAL A 112 -14.05 8.55 14.32
CA VAL A 112 -12.98 9.38 13.78
C VAL A 112 -13.48 9.99 12.48
N VAL A 113 -13.59 11.32 12.45
CA VAL A 113 -14.03 12.08 11.28
C VAL A 113 -12.84 12.85 10.70
N ILE A 114 -12.56 12.63 9.42
CA ILE A 114 -11.50 13.33 8.67
C ILE A 114 -12.17 14.05 7.50
N THR A 115 -12.06 15.37 7.49
CA THR A 115 -12.64 16.22 6.43
C THR A 115 -11.87 16.12 5.13
N ALA A 116 -12.51 16.44 4.00
CA ALA A 116 -11.85 16.60 2.71
C ALA A 116 -10.66 17.56 2.77
N GLN A 117 -10.78 18.66 3.51
CA GLN A 117 -9.70 19.62 3.70
C GLN A 117 -8.46 18.98 4.37
N GLN A 118 -8.67 18.16 5.40
CA GLN A 118 -7.60 17.40 6.05
C GLN A 118 -7.02 16.33 5.13
N LEU A 119 -7.86 15.59 4.41
CA LEU A 119 -7.43 14.58 3.43
C LEU A 119 -6.56 15.19 2.34
N CYS A 120 -6.98 16.33 1.76
CA CYS A 120 -6.19 17.08 0.79
C CYS A 120 -4.85 17.54 1.37
N ALA A 121 -4.83 18.04 2.61
CA ALA A 121 -3.59 18.46 3.27
C ALA A 121 -2.63 17.29 3.49
N PHE A 122 -3.12 16.13 3.95
CA PHE A 122 -2.30 14.93 4.08
C PHE A 122 -1.74 14.47 2.75
N LEU A 123 -2.57 14.50 1.70
CA LEU A 123 -2.16 14.09 0.38
C LEU A 123 -1.10 15.05 -0.19
N GLN A 124 -1.26 16.36 -0.03
CA GLN A 124 -0.28 17.36 -0.45
C GLN A 124 1.09 17.14 0.22
N VAL A 125 1.10 16.85 1.52
CA VAL A 125 2.33 16.52 2.26
C VAL A 125 2.96 15.22 1.74
N ALA A 126 2.15 14.21 1.45
CA ALA A 126 2.62 12.94 0.90
C ALA A 126 3.21 13.11 -0.50
N GLU A 127 2.54 13.84 -1.38
CA GLU A 127 2.99 14.18 -2.73
C GLU A 127 4.31 14.96 -2.68
N ALA A 128 4.42 16.00 -1.84
CA ALA A 128 5.66 16.76 -1.67
C ALA A 128 6.83 15.88 -1.21
N ARG A 129 6.58 14.96 -0.27
CA ARG A 129 7.59 13.99 0.21
C ARG A 129 8.00 13.03 -0.89
N GLN A 130 7.06 12.55 -1.69
CA GLN A 130 7.33 11.65 -2.82
C GLN A 130 8.16 12.35 -3.90
N SER A 131 7.80 13.59 -4.28
CA SER A 131 8.57 14.40 -5.23
C SER A 131 10.00 14.63 -4.74
N ALA A 132 10.18 14.94 -3.46
CA ALA A 132 11.51 15.11 -2.88
C ALA A 132 12.38 13.84 -3.01
N GLN A 133 11.79 12.67 -2.78
CA GLN A 133 12.49 11.37 -2.93
C GLN A 133 12.87 11.08 -4.38
N ILE A 134 11.93 11.25 -5.32
CA ILE A 134 12.15 11.01 -6.76
C ILE A 134 13.25 11.94 -7.30
N HIS A 135 13.24 13.21 -6.90
CA HIS A 135 14.22 14.18 -7.34
C HIS A 135 15.51 14.18 -6.50
N HIS A 136 15.67 13.25 -5.55
CA HIS A 136 16.77 13.21 -4.58
C HIS A 136 17.02 14.57 -3.89
N LYS A 137 15.96 15.38 -3.74
CA LYS A 137 16.01 16.65 -3.03
C LYS A 137 15.96 16.35 -1.54
N GLY A 138 17.13 16.40 -0.89
CA GLY A 138 17.32 16.12 0.53
C GLY A 138 18.59 15.31 0.79
N SER A 139 18.97 15.15 2.04
CA SER A 139 20.09 14.26 2.41
C SER A 139 19.63 12.81 2.34
N VAL A 140 19.84 12.16 1.19
CA VAL A 140 19.63 10.72 1.05
C VAL A 140 20.94 10.04 1.43
N ASN A 141 20.89 9.10 2.38
CA ASN A 141 22.05 8.25 2.65
C ASN A 141 22.32 7.40 1.42
N THR A 142 23.39 7.70 0.68
CA THR A 142 23.82 6.92 -0.46
C THR A 142 24.30 5.56 0.04
N ILE A 143 23.58 4.49 -0.30
CA ILE A 143 24.08 3.13 -0.09
C ILE A 143 25.31 2.98 -0.97
N ARG A 144 26.43 2.56 -0.38
CA ARG A 144 27.67 2.35 -1.15
C ARG A 144 27.39 1.32 -2.27
N PRO A 145 27.83 1.57 -3.51
CA PRO A 145 27.69 0.60 -4.59
C PRO A 145 28.23 -0.78 -4.17
N GLY A 146 27.49 -1.84 -4.47
CA GLY A 146 27.87 -3.22 -4.10
C GLY A 146 27.46 -3.70 -2.71
N VAL A 147 26.76 -2.87 -1.91
CA VAL A 147 26.19 -3.32 -0.63
C VAL A 147 24.95 -4.17 -0.88
N LEU A 148 25.07 -5.47 -0.62
CA LEU A 148 23.96 -6.41 -0.64
C LEU A 148 23.29 -6.49 0.73
N LYS A 149 21.96 -6.62 0.74
CA LYS A 149 21.19 -6.88 1.97
C LYS A 149 21.64 -8.22 2.55
N ARG A 150 22.18 -8.22 3.77
CA ARG A 150 22.61 -9.45 4.47
C ARG A 150 21.43 -10.41 4.58
N ARG A 151 21.62 -11.67 4.21
CA ARG A 151 20.64 -12.74 4.49
C ARG A 151 20.32 -12.74 5.99
N ARG A 152 19.04 -12.86 6.35
CA ARG A 152 18.60 -12.95 7.74
C ARG A 152 19.37 -14.11 8.40
N ARG A 153 20.03 -13.86 9.53
CA ARG A 153 20.55 -14.97 10.34
C ARG A 153 19.34 -15.71 10.91
N ALA A 154 19.35 -17.04 10.87
CA ALA A 154 18.38 -17.84 11.57
C ALA A 154 18.37 -17.39 13.03
N THR A 155 17.22 -16.89 13.48
CA THR A 155 16.97 -16.68 14.90
C THR A 155 16.82 -18.06 15.55
N PRO A 156 17.25 -18.27 16.82
CA PRO A 156 17.33 -19.59 17.46
C PRO A 156 16.05 -20.46 17.43
N SER A 157 14.90 -19.88 17.09
CA SER A 157 13.62 -20.57 16.93
C SER A 157 13.53 -21.49 15.69
N ASP A 158 14.48 -21.43 14.75
CA ASP A 158 14.50 -22.29 13.54
C ASP A 158 15.19 -23.65 13.76
N ALA A 159 15.60 -23.98 14.98
CA ALA A 159 16.38 -25.19 15.28
C ALA A 159 15.52 -26.41 15.69
N THR A 160 14.37 -26.62 15.05
CA THR A 160 13.63 -27.89 15.18
C THR A 160 13.06 -28.31 13.83
N GLY A 161 13.69 -29.29 13.19
CA GLY A 161 13.16 -29.94 12.00
C GLY A 161 14.26 -30.38 11.04
N SER A 162 14.85 -31.53 11.36
CA SER A 162 15.63 -32.39 10.45
C SER A 162 14.93 -32.55 9.10
N ASP A 163 15.58 -32.19 8.00
CA ASP A 163 15.56 -33.02 6.80
C ASP A 163 16.81 -32.75 5.94
N ASP A 164 17.47 -33.85 5.59
CA ASP A 164 18.67 -33.94 4.75
C ASP A 164 18.35 -33.54 3.31
N GLU A 165 19.25 -32.81 2.63
CA GLU A 165 19.62 -33.06 1.23
C GLU A 165 20.93 -32.30 0.91
N PRO A 166 21.81 -32.85 0.04
CA PRO A 166 23.25 -32.62 0.05
C PRO A 166 23.71 -31.36 -0.71
N THR A 167 24.80 -30.79 -0.18
CA THR A 167 25.60 -29.72 -0.76
C THR A 167 26.19 -30.10 -2.12
N SER A 168 25.74 -29.46 -3.21
CA SER A 168 26.47 -29.46 -4.48
C SER A 168 27.53 -28.34 -4.47
N GLU A 169 28.75 -28.68 -4.08
CA GLU A 169 29.91 -27.81 -4.27
C GLU A 169 30.64 -28.12 -5.59
N ARG A 170 30.94 -27.03 -6.32
CA ARG A 170 32.01 -26.83 -7.33
C ARG A 170 31.83 -27.40 -8.73
N GLU A 171 31.77 -26.48 -9.71
CA GLU A 171 32.91 -26.31 -10.63
C GLU A 171 32.94 -24.90 -11.26
N THR A 172 34.07 -24.22 -11.08
CA THR A 172 34.41 -22.94 -11.71
C THR A 172 35.28 -23.14 -12.95
N LYS A 173 35.07 -22.25 -13.94
CA LYS A 173 35.94 -21.85 -15.08
C LYS A 173 35.70 -22.55 -16.42
N ARG A 174 35.23 -21.75 -17.39
CA ARG A 174 35.88 -21.48 -18.70
C ARG A 174 35.25 -20.23 -19.33
N GLY A 175 36.08 -19.28 -19.73
CA GLY A 175 35.66 -17.95 -20.16
C GLY A 175 35.33 -17.83 -21.65
N ARG A 176 34.74 -16.68 -22.01
CA ARG A 176 34.98 -15.99 -23.28
C ARG A 176 34.46 -14.55 -23.19
N ALA A 177 35.36 -13.61 -23.42
CA ALA A 177 35.11 -12.19 -23.59
C ALA A 177 34.37 -11.91 -24.91
N ARG A 178 33.40 -10.99 -24.89
CA ARG A 178 33.01 -10.05 -25.96
C ARG A 178 32.35 -8.84 -25.26
N SER A 179 33.06 -7.73 -25.10
CA SER A 179 33.20 -6.61 -26.05
C SER A 179 31.96 -5.71 -26.06
N ASP A 180 32.08 -4.62 -25.31
CA ASP A 180 31.89 -3.22 -25.73
C ASP A 180 30.54 -2.79 -26.35
N SER A 181 29.80 -1.95 -25.62
CA SER A 181 28.87 -0.99 -26.23
C SER A 181 28.67 0.21 -25.30
N ASP A 182 29.55 1.20 -25.42
CA ASP A 182 29.33 2.57 -24.96
C ASP A 182 28.15 3.19 -25.73
N TYR A 183 27.03 3.43 -25.04
CA TYR A 183 25.91 4.19 -25.59
C TYR A 183 26.02 5.66 -25.19
N HIS A 184 26.33 6.50 -26.18
CA HIS A 184 26.31 7.96 -26.09
C HIS A 184 24.90 8.49 -26.44
N PRO A 185 24.27 9.33 -25.60
CA PRO A 185 23.10 10.09 -26.02
C PRO A 185 23.54 11.25 -26.94
N SER A 186 23.15 11.16 -28.22
CA SER A 186 23.39 12.18 -29.23
C SER A 186 22.70 13.51 -28.89
N SER A 187 23.43 14.58 -29.14
CA SER A 187 23.01 15.98 -29.11
C SER A 187 21.70 16.23 -29.86
N LEU A 188 20.75 16.90 -29.19
CA LEU A 188 19.68 17.62 -29.86
C LEU A 188 20.10 19.09 -29.99
N SER A 189 20.39 19.46 -31.22
CA SER A 189 20.53 20.84 -31.68
C SER A 189 19.16 21.50 -31.66
N GLU A 190 18.98 22.57 -30.92
CA GLU A 190 17.89 23.52 -31.19
C GLU A 190 18.48 24.79 -31.82
N GLU A 191 17.98 25.03 -33.02
CA GLU A 191 18.30 26.09 -33.95
C GLU A 191 17.67 27.40 -33.47
N SER A 192 18.51 28.41 -33.27
CA SER A 192 18.11 29.78 -33.00
C SER A 192 17.73 30.47 -34.32
N THR A 193 16.48 30.90 -34.46
CA THR A 193 16.11 31.90 -35.48
C THR A 193 15.67 33.18 -34.76
N VAL A 194 16.34 34.27 -35.09
CA VAL A 194 15.93 35.66 -34.85
C VAL A 194 15.07 36.11 -36.01
#